data_AF-A0A174YV49-F1
#
_entry.id   AF-A0A174YV49-F1
#
_cell.length_a   1.000
_cell.length_b   1.000
_cell.length_c   1.000
_cell.angle_alpha   90.00
_cell.angle_beta   90.00
_cell.angle_gamma   90.00
#
_symmetry.space_group_name_H-M   'P 1'
#
loop_
_entity.id
_entity.type
_entity.pdbx_description
1 polymer ?
#
loop_
_entity_poly.entity_id
_entity_poly.type
_entity_poly.pdbx_seq_one_letter_code
_entity_poly.pdbx_strand_id
1 'polypeptide(L)' 'MKLYITYEEPFANRKFNSNQIKEVYRDMADKAEYPSFECWISDMLKSGVFEEV' A
#
# COMPACT_ATOMS: atom_id res chain seq x y z
N MET A 1 -12.50 -10.37 -2.31
CA MET A 1 -11.45 -10.10 -1.29
C MET A 1 -10.38 -9.32 -2.01
N LYS A 2 -10.04 -8.10 -1.60
CA LYS A 2 -9.09 -7.27 -2.35
C LYS A 2 -7.66 -7.69 -1.97
N LEU A 3 -6.83 -7.95 -2.98
CA LEU A 3 -5.40 -8.15 -2.82
C LEU A 3 -4.67 -6.98 -3.45
N TYR A 4 -3.50 -6.67 -2.89
CA TYR A 4 -2.64 -5.59 -3.37
C TYR A 4 -1.27 -6.18 -3.66
N ILE A 5 -0.70 -5.92 -4.83
CA ILE A 5 0.64 -6.32 -5.20
C ILE A 5 1.50 -5.07 -5.43
N THR A 6 2.79 -5.16 -5.10
CA THR A 6 3.79 -4.16 -5.49
C THR A 6 4.95 -4.86 -6.18
N TYR A 7 5.61 -4.16 -7.10
CA TYR A 7 6.82 -4.63 -7.77
C TYR A 7 8.08 -3.91 -7.26
N GLU A 8 7.92 -3.02 -6.28
CA GLU A 8 9.01 -2.28 -5.66
C GLU A 8 9.67 -3.09 -4.54
N GLU A 9 11.00 -3.01 -4.44
CA GLU A 9 11.76 -3.57 -3.33
C GLU A 9 11.46 -2.80 -2.03
N PRO A 10 11.40 -3.45 -0.86
CA PRO A 10 11.76 -4.86 -0.58
C PRO A 10 10.59 -5.86 -0.74
N PHE A 11 9.49 -5.47 -1.38
CA PHE A 11 8.25 -6.26 -1.44
C PHE A 11 7.87 -6.71 -2.84
N ALA A 12 8.83 -6.70 -3.77
CA ALA A 12 8.58 -7.02 -5.16
C ALA A 12 7.87 -8.38 -5.31
N ASN A 13 6.77 -8.38 -6.07
CA ASN A 13 5.88 -9.53 -6.32
C ASN A 13 5.15 -10.08 -5.08
N ARG A 14 5.20 -9.40 -3.93
CA ARG A 14 4.46 -9.80 -2.73
C ARG A 14 3.02 -9.30 -2.78
N LYS A 15 2.09 -10.16 -2.39
CA LYS A 15 0.65 -9.82 -2.26
C LYS A 15 0.27 -9.56 -0.81
N PHE A 16 -0.54 -8.54 -0.60
CA PHE A 16 -1.06 -8.10 0.68
C PHE A 16 -2.58 -8.14 0.65
N ASN A 17 -3.19 -8.73 1.68
CA ASN A 17 -4.62 -8.55 1.89
C ASN A 17 -4.93 -7.20 2.54
N SER A 18 -6.22 -6.87 2.66
CA SER A 18 -6.69 -5.59 3.21
C SER A 18 -6.22 -5.30 4.65
N ASN A 19 -5.90 -6.31 5.46
CA ASN A 19 -5.34 -6.10 6.80
C ASN A 19 -3.83 -5.87 6.73
N GLN A 20 -3.11 -6.67 5.93
CA GLN A 20 -1.65 -6.55 5.79
C GLN A 20 -1.25 -5.22 5.15
N ILE A 21 -1.99 -4.69 4.19
CA ILE A 21 -1.66 -3.38 3.61
C ILE A 21 -1.87 -2.22 4.60
N LYS A 22 -2.76 -2.38 5.59
CA LYS A 22 -2.89 -1.41 6.69
C LYS A 22 -1.69 -1.47 7.63
N GLU A 23 -1.06 -2.64 7.80
CA GLU A 23 0.20 -2.77 8.52
C GLU A 23 1.34 -2.10 7.76
N VAL A 24 1.42 -2.30 6.44
CA VAL A 24 2.39 -1.58 5.58
C VAL A 24 2.23 -0.08 5.72
N TYR A 25 0.99 0.44 5.64
CA TYR A 25 0.73 1.85 5.89
C TYR A 25 1.19 2.27 7.29
N ARG A 26 0.80 1.54 8.34
CA ARG A 26 1.16 1.87 9.74
C ARG A 26 2.67 1.97 9.91
N ASP A 27 3.41 1.02 9.35
CA ASP A 27 4.84 0.84 9.64
C ASP A 27 5.75 1.63 8.69
N MET A 28 5.33 1.89 7.45
CA MET A 28 6.19 2.51 6.43
C MET A 28 5.78 3.89 5.96
N ALA A 29 4.49 4.23 5.98
CA ALA A 29 4.06 5.50 5.38
C ALA A 29 4.37 6.69 6.30
N ASP A 30 4.86 7.79 5.73
CA ASP A 30 5.01 9.06 6.44
C ASP A 30 3.62 9.61 6.82
N LYS A 31 3.38 9.78 8.13
CA LYS A 31 2.11 10.25 8.68
C LYS A 31 1.96 11.77 8.61
N ALA A 32 3.06 12.50 8.40
CA ALA A 32 3.00 13.94 8.16
C ALA A 32 2.45 14.23 6.76
N GLU A 33 2.84 13.43 5.76
CA GLU A 33 2.35 13.53 4.38
C GLU A 33 0.99 12.83 4.21
N TYR A 34 0.85 11.62 4.73
CA TYR A 34 -0.37 10.82 4.64
C TYR A 34 -0.96 10.55 6.03
N PRO A 35 -1.79 11.47 6.56
CA PRO A 35 -2.40 11.30 7.88
C PRO A 35 -3.47 10.19 7.90
N SER A 36 -4.01 9.80 6.74
CA SER A 36 -5.02 8.75 6.63
C SER A 36 -4.61 7.64 5.65
N PHE A 37 -5.02 6.41 5.98
CA PHE A 37 -4.81 5.25 5.13
C PHE A 37 -5.45 5.42 3.75
N GLU A 38 -6.64 6.03 3.69
CA GLU A 38 -7.40 6.24 2.46
C GLU A 38 -6.67 7.18 1.49
N CYS A 39 -6.04 8.23 2.02
CA CYS A 39 -5.24 9.14 1.22
C CYS A 39 -4.00 8.42 0.66
N TRP A 40 -3.29 7.68 1.52
CA TRP A 40 -2.11 6.92 1.15
C TRP A 40 -2.41 5.86 0.09
N ILE A 41 -3.38 4.97 0.33
CA ILE A 41 -3.65 3.86 -0.59
C ILE A 41 -4.19 4.37 -1.94
N SER A 42 -4.98 5.45 -1.95
CA SER A 42 -5.46 6.08 -3.18
C SER A 42 -4.30 6.58 -4.03
N ASP A 43 -3.29 7.19 -3.41
CA ASP A 43 -2.11 7.69 -4.10
C ASP A 43 -1.18 6.56 -4.57
N MET A 44 -0.96 5.55 -3.73
CA MET A 44 -0.19 4.34 -4.09
C MET A 44 -0.78 3.61 -5.29
N LEU A 45 -2.11 3.53 -5.37
CA LEU A 45 -2.81 2.92 -6.51
C LEU A 45 -2.76 3.79 -7.77
N LYS A 46 -2.86 5.12 -7.63
CA LYS A 46 -2.79 6.05 -8.77
C LYS A 46 -1.40 6.15 -9.37
N SER A 47 -0.37 6.07 -8.53
CA SER A 47 1.04 6.13 -8.93
C SER A 47 1.55 4.80 -9.49
N GLY A 48 0.82 3.70 -9.29
CA GLY A 48 1.23 2.36 -9.71
C GLY A 48 2.24 1.68 -8.76
N VAL A 49 2.52 2.27 -7.60
CA VAL A 49 3.34 1.63 -6.55
C VAL A 49 2.67 0.36 -6.04
N PHE A 50 1.35 0.38 -5.93
CA PHE A 50 0.53 -0.80 -5.68
C PHE A 50 -0.53 -0.98 -6.77
N GLU A 51 -0.88 -2.23 -7.04
CA GLU A 51 -2.00 -2.61 -7.92
C GLU A 51 -3.00 -3.47 -7.15
N GLU A 52 -4.30 -3.27 -7.39
CA GLU A 52 -5.36 -4.14 -6.87
C GLU A 52 -5.54 -5.36 -7.80
N VAL A 53 -5.48 -6.57 -7.24
CA VAL A 53 -5.56 -7.87 -7.96
C VAL A 53 -6.57 -8.84 -7.36
#